data_AF-A0A835P0V6-F1
#
_entry.id   AF-A0A835P0V6-F1
#
_cell.length_a   1.000
_cell.length_b   1.000
_cell.length_c   1.000
_cell.angle_alpha   90.00
_cell.angle_beta   90.00
_cell.angle_gamma   90.00
#
_symmetry.space_group_name_H-M   'P 1'
#
loop_
_entity.id
_entity.type
_entity.pdbx_description
1 polymer ?
#
loop_
_entity_poly.entity_id
_entity_poly.type
_entity_poly.pdbx_seq_one_letter_code
_entity_poly.pdbx_strand_id
1 'polypeptide(L)'
;EWNHTVEQLEGEAFRILLSEDYTEKEHLKLSNQKICLLQEEVCFHMEERKALLQEANDFFHAAGKVLDGLESIENYHKISISEGLHLPILTLKYKELQEAIKGCTATTMQKGRTLVNKADSHSSWVAGIQKMMEYVQKK
;
A
#
# COMPACT_ATOMS: atom_id res chain seq x y z
N GLU A 1 0.73 -42.06 64.99
CA GLU A 1 -0.25 -41.15 64.37
C GLU A 1 0.40 -39.85 63.90
N TRP A 2 1.08 -39.09 64.75
CA TRP A 2 1.67 -37.79 64.37
C TRP A 2 2.67 -37.83 63.19
N ASN A 3 3.62 -38.79 63.18
CA ASN A 3 4.60 -38.90 62.07
C ASN A 3 3.93 -39.15 60.71
N HIS A 4 2.85 -39.91 60.68
CA HIS A 4 2.14 -40.22 59.44
C HIS A 4 1.44 -38.98 58.87
N THR A 5 0.85 -38.16 59.75
CA THR A 5 0.22 -36.89 59.36
C THR A 5 1.25 -35.89 58.81
N VAL A 6 2.46 -35.85 59.37
CA VAL A 6 3.55 -34.98 58.88
C VAL A 6 4.00 -35.40 57.47
N GLU A 7 4.27 -36.69 57.25
CA GLU A 7 4.65 -37.20 55.92
C GLU A 7 3.58 -36.94 54.86
N GLN A 8 2.29 -37.03 55.25
CA GLN A 8 1.17 -36.78 54.35
C GLN A 8 1.07 -35.30 53.95
N LEU A 9 1.27 -34.39 54.91
CA LEU A 9 1.30 -32.94 54.68
C LEU A 9 2.53 -32.51 53.87
N GLU A 10 3.70 -33.12 54.10
CA GLU A 10 4.90 -32.89 53.29
C GLU A 10 4.70 -33.34 51.83
N GLY A 11 4.08 -34.50 51.62
CA GLY A 11 3.72 -34.98 50.29
C GLY A 11 2.68 -34.10 49.57
N GLU A 12 1.72 -33.54 50.31
CA GLU A 12 0.75 -32.58 49.76
C GLU A 12 1.39 -31.24 49.40
N ALA A 13 2.22 -30.67 50.29
CA ALA A 13 2.97 -29.46 50.02
C ALA A 13 3.89 -29.63 48.80
N PHE A 14 4.53 -30.79 48.67
CA PHE A 14 5.37 -31.12 47.51
C PHE A 14 4.57 -31.24 46.21
N ARG A 15 3.36 -31.84 46.25
CA ARG A 15 2.48 -31.90 45.07
C ARG A 15 1.97 -30.52 44.64
N ILE A 16 1.59 -29.67 45.60
CA ILE A 16 1.14 -28.30 45.35
C ILE A 16 2.27 -27.51 44.67
N LEU A 17 3.48 -27.56 45.24
CA LEU A 17 4.69 -26.92 44.72
C LEU A 17 5.01 -27.33 43.27
N LEU A 18 4.77 -28.59 42.90
CA LEU A 18 5.02 -29.08 41.54
C LEU A 18 3.88 -28.78 40.55
N SER A 19 2.65 -28.59 41.03
CA SER A 19 1.48 -28.45 40.17
C SER A 19 1.24 -27.02 39.66
N GLU A 20 1.52 -25.99 40.47
CA GLU A 20 1.25 -24.58 40.13
C GLU A 20 2.35 -23.99 39.24
N ASP A 21 3.62 -24.31 39.47
CA ASP A 21 4.74 -23.60 38.83
C ASP A 21 5.15 -24.16 37.43
N TYR A 22 4.70 -25.36 37.07
CA TYR A 22 5.08 -26.01 35.80
C TYR A 22 4.04 -25.80 34.68
N THR A 23 2.75 -25.97 35.01
CA THR A 23 1.68 -25.88 34.00
C THR A 23 1.44 -24.44 33.55
N GLU A 24 1.38 -23.49 34.49
CA GLU A 24 1.24 -22.07 34.20
C GLU A 24 2.44 -21.52 33.43
N LYS A 25 3.66 -21.95 33.78
CA LYS A 25 4.89 -21.58 33.09
C LYS A 25 4.96 -22.07 31.64
N GLU A 26 4.55 -23.31 31.35
CA GLU A 26 4.49 -23.79 29.97
C GLU A 26 3.37 -23.09 29.17
N HIS A 27 2.23 -22.79 29.80
CA HIS A 27 1.20 -21.96 29.16
C HIS A 27 1.69 -20.55 28.83
N LEU A 28 2.41 -19.90 29.75
CA LEU A 28 3.02 -18.58 29.52
C LEU A 28 4.07 -18.62 28.40
N LYS A 29 4.88 -19.68 28.34
CA LYS A 29 5.87 -19.87 27.28
C LYS A 29 5.23 -20.03 25.91
N LEU A 30 4.17 -20.85 25.80
CA LEU A 30 3.39 -20.99 24.56
C LEU A 30 2.73 -19.67 24.16
N SER A 31 2.16 -18.95 25.13
CA SER A 31 1.56 -17.64 24.91
C SER A 31 2.59 -16.62 24.40
N ASN A 32 3.77 -16.58 25.02
CA ASN A 32 4.88 -15.71 24.62
C ASN A 32 5.35 -16.02 23.19
N GLN A 33 5.55 -17.31 22.87
CA GLN A 33 5.88 -17.74 21.51
C GLN A 33 4.83 -17.27 20.49
N LYS A 34 3.54 -17.42 20.80
CA LYS A 34 2.45 -16.95 19.94
C LYS A 34 2.48 -15.43 19.76
N ILE A 35 2.76 -14.68 20.82
CA ILE A 35 2.90 -13.21 20.76
C ILE A 35 4.07 -12.82 19.86
N CYS A 36 5.23 -13.48 19.99
CA CYS A 36 6.38 -13.21 19.13
C CYS A 36 6.06 -13.45 17.65
N LEU A 37 5.41 -14.57 17.32
CA LEU A 37 4.99 -14.87 15.95
C LEU A 37 4.01 -13.81 15.41
N LEU A 38 3.00 -13.43 16.20
CA LEU A 38 2.05 -12.38 15.82
C LEU A 38 2.75 -11.03 15.61
N GLN A 39 3.75 -10.71 16.43
CA GLN A 39 4.53 -9.49 16.27
C GLN A 39 5.29 -9.49 14.93
N GLU A 40 5.92 -10.61 14.57
CA GLU A 40 6.61 -10.77 13.29
C GLU A 40 5.64 -10.63 12.10
N GLU A 41 4.47 -11.27 12.16
CA GLU A 41 3.42 -11.16 11.14
C GLU A 41 2.92 -9.71 10.97
N VAL A 42 2.67 -9.01 12.08
CA VAL A 42 2.24 -7.61 12.05
C VAL A 42 3.32 -6.72 11.44
N CYS A 43 4.59 -6.91 11.85
CA CYS A 43 5.70 -6.15 11.28
C CYS A 43 5.83 -6.38 9.76
N PHE A 44 5.69 -7.63 9.31
CA PHE A 44 5.71 -7.98 7.91
C PHE A 44 4.60 -7.26 7.13
N HIS A 45 3.35 -7.36 7.59
CA HIS A 45 2.21 -6.70 6.95
C HIS A 45 2.30 -5.17 6.96
N MET A 46 2.89 -4.58 8.00
CA MET A 46 3.13 -3.14 8.04
C MET A 46 4.12 -2.68 6.96
N GLU A 47 5.19 -3.43 6.72
CA GLU A 47 6.15 -3.12 5.66
C GLU A 47 5.54 -3.34 4.26
N GLU A 48 4.74 -4.39 4.06
CA GLU A 48 3.97 -4.57 2.81
C GLU A 48 3.03 -3.38 2.55
N ARG A 49 2.28 -2.97 3.58
CA ARG A 49 1.37 -1.82 3.50
C ARG A 49 2.12 -0.53 3.19
N LYS A 50 3.27 -0.31 3.83
CA LYS A 50 4.11 0.87 3.60
C LYS A 50 4.64 0.93 2.17
N ALA A 51 5.12 -0.19 1.63
CA ALA A 51 5.54 -0.28 0.24
C ALA A 51 4.40 0.07 -0.73
N LEU A 52 3.21 -0.49 -0.50
CA LEU A 52 2.02 -0.20 -1.32
C LEU A 52 1.60 1.28 -1.25
N LEU A 53 1.64 1.88 -0.07
CA LEU A 53 1.35 3.31 0.11
C LEU A 53 2.37 4.19 -0.61
N GLN A 54 3.66 3.81 -0.58
CA GLN A 54 4.70 4.54 -1.29
C GLN A 54 4.48 4.48 -2.81
N GLU A 55 4.17 3.30 -3.36
CA GLU A 55 3.86 3.16 -4.79
C GLU A 55 2.64 3.99 -5.21
N ALA A 56 1.59 4.00 -4.37
CA ALA A 56 0.40 4.81 -4.60
C ALA A 56 0.73 6.31 -4.59
N ASN A 57 1.52 6.77 -3.63
CA ASN A 57 1.98 8.15 -3.55
C ASN A 57 2.82 8.55 -4.78
N ASP A 58 3.72 7.67 -5.23
CA ASP A 58 4.53 7.89 -6.42
C ASP A 58 3.67 7.98 -7.69
N PHE A 59 2.57 7.22 -7.75
CA PHE A 59 1.58 7.35 -8.82
C PHE A 59 0.88 8.72 -8.80
N PHE A 60 0.36 9.16 -7.64
CA PHE A 60 -0.33 10.44 -7.55
C PHE A 60 0.61 11.62 -7.82
N HIS A 61 1.86 11.55 -7.39
CA HIS A 61 2.86 12.55 -7.71
C HIS A 61 3.19 12.60 -9.21
N ALA A 62 3.29 11.43 -9.86
CA ALA A 62 3.47 11.35 -11.32
C ALA A 62 2.23 11.89 -12.06
N ALA A 63 1.03 11.61 -11.57
CA ALA A 63 -0.21 12.17 -12.13
C ALA A 63 -0.24 13.71 -12.02
N GLY A 64 0.18 14.28 -10.89
CA GLY A 64 0.32 15.73 -10.73
C GLY A 64 1.21 16.34 -11.81
N LYS A 65 2.42 15.79 -12.01
CA LYS A 65 3.35 16.26 -13.06
C LYS A 65 2.77 16.17 -14.47
N VAL A 66 2.01 15.11 -14.76
CA VAL A 66 1.32 14.98 -16.05
C VAL A 66 0.27 16.06 -16.22
N LEU A 67 -0.51 16.36 -15.19
CA LEU A 67 -1.53 17.40 -15.24
C LEU A 67 -0.93 18.80 -15.49
N ASP A 68 0.20 19.11 -14.85
CA ASP A 68 0.95 20.36 -15.09
C ASP A 68 1.47 20.43 -16.54
N GLY A 69 1.96 19.30 -17.06
CA GLY A 69 2.39 19.18 -18.45
C GLY A 69 1.26 19.35 -19.45
N LEU A 70 0.08 18.77 -19.18
CA LEU A 70 -1.11 18.92 -20.00
C LEU A 70 -1.61 20.37 -20.03
N GLU A 71 -1.56 21.08 -18.89
CA GLU A 71 -1.88 22.51 -18.84
C GLU A 71 -0.92 23.35 -19.69
N SER A 72 0.37 23.03 -19.65
CA SER A 72 1.39 23.68 -20.49
C SER A 72 1.12 23.46 -21.99
N ILE A 73 0.74 22.24 -22.36
CA ILE A 73 0.35 21.87 -23.72
C ILE A 73 -0.92 22.62 -24.15
N GLU A 74 -1.92 22.71 -23.27
CA GLU A 74 -3.16 23.44 -23.53
C GLU A 74 -2.89 24.94 -23.79
N ASN A 75 -2.01 25.54 -23.00
CA ASN A 75 -1.60 26.94 -23.17
C ASN A 75 -0.85 27.14 -24.49
N TYR A 76 0.06 26.24 -24.85
CA TYR A 76 0.76 26.27 -26.13
C TYR A 76 -0.20 26.17 -27.33
N HIS A 77 -1.22 25.31 -27.22
CA HIS A 77 -2.25 25.15 -28.24
C HIS A 77 -3.08 26.43 -28.42
N LYS A 78 -3.52 27.07 -27.31
CA LYS A 78 -4.25 28.35 -27.33
C LYS A 78 -3.45 29.46 -28.04
N ILE A 79 -2.16 29.57 -27.73
CA ILE A 79 -1.26 30.55 -28.38
C ILE A 79 -1.14 30.25 -29.88
N SER A 80 -0.88 28.99 -30.24
CA SER A 80 -0.71 28.57 -31.64
C SER A 80 -1.96 28.85 -32.51
N ILE A 81 -3.17 28.75 -31.94
CA ILE A 81 -4.41 29.13 -32.63
C ILE A 81 -4.48 30.64 -32.83
N SER A 82 -4.12 31.42 -31.80
CA SER A 82 -4.20 32.90 -31.86
C SER A 82 -3.21 33.51 -32.87
N GLU A 83 -2.11 32.83 -33.18
CA GLU A 83 -1.08 33.26 -34.13
C GLU A 83 -1.50 33.15 -35.61
N GLY A 84 -2.67 32.57 -35.91
CA GLY A 84 -3.20 32.51 -37.29
C GLY A 84 -2.39 31.61 -38.22
N LEU A 85 -1.80 30.52 -37.70
CA LEU A 85 -0.97 29.60 -38.46
C LEU A 85 -1.74 28.95 -39.63
N HIS A 86 -1.06 28.78 -40.77
CA HIS A 86 -1.63 28.12 -41.95
C HIS A 86 -1.92 26.62 -41.67
N LEU A 87 -2.98 26.10 -42.26
CA LEU A 87 -3.57 24.77 -41.97
C LEU A 87 -2.57 23.58 -41.93
N PRO A 88 -1.59 23.45 -42.84
CA PRO A 88 -0.59 22.38 -42.80
C PRO A 88 0.33 22.46 -41.58
N ILE A 89 0.69 23.67 -41.14
CA ILE A 89 1.52 23.90 -39.96
C ILE A 89 0.73 23.52 -38.70
N LEU A 90 -0.55 23.91 -38.65
CA LEU A 90 -1.45 23.55 -37.56
C LEU A 90 -1.62 22.02 -37.44
N THR A 91 -1.74 21.34 -38.58
CA THR A 91 -1.86 19.87 -38.64
C THR A 91 -0.60 19.18 -38.11
N LEU A 92 0.59 19.69 -38.45
CA LEU A 92 1.86 19.15 -37.94
C LEU A 92 1.96 19.33 -36.42
N LYS A 93 1.70 20.55 -35.92
CA LYS A 93 1.71 20.84 -34.47
C LYS A 93 0.72 19.97 -33.70
N TYR A 94 -0.47 19.71 -34.26
CA TYR A 94 -1.45 18.84 -33.62
C TYR A 94 -0.93 17.41 -33.40
N LYS A 95 -0.23 16.85 -34.39
CA LYS A 95 0.40 15.52 -34.27
C LYS A 95 1.50 15.51 -33.21
N GLU A 96 2.34 16.55 -33.17
CA GLU A 96 3.39 16.68 -32.16
C GLU A 96 2.80 16.76 -30.75
N LEU A 97 1.72 17.53 -30.57
CA LEU A 97 1.00 17.62 -29.30
C LEU A 97 0.39 16.27 -28.90
N GLN A 98 -0.21 15.55 -29.84
CA GLN A 98 -0.78 14.22 -29.57
C GLN A 98 0.28 13.23 -29.08
N GLU A 99 1.46 13.20 -29.71
CA GLU A 99 2.56 12.35 -29.26
C GLU A 99 3.16 12.83 -27.93
N ALA A 100 3.23 14.14 -27.67
CA ALA A 100 3.65 14.67 -26.38
C ALA A 100 2.70 14.25 -25.25
N ILE A 101 1.38 14.35 -25.47
CA ILE A 101 0.34 13.90 -24.52
C ILE A 101 0.48 12.40 -24.25
N LYS A 102 0.63 11.59 -25.30
CA LYS A 102 0.80 10.15 -25.17
C LYS A 102 2.08 9.79 -24.40
N GLY A 103 3.18 10.47 -24.71
CA GLY A 103 4.47 10.29 -24.05
C GLY A 103 4.42 10.64 -22.56
N CYS A 104 3.80 11.76 -22.19
CA CYS A 104 3.73 12.19 -20.79
C CYS A 104 2.77 11.32 -19.96
N THR A 105 1.64 10.87 -20.53
CA THR A 105 0.63 10.09 -19.81
C THR A 105 1.00 8.60 -19.66
N ALA A 106 1.77 8.02 -20.59
CA ALA A 106 2.00 6.57 -20.66
C ALA A 106 2.51 5.95 -19.35
N THR A 107 3.54 6.55 -18.74
CA THR A 107 4.16 6.05 -17.50
C THR A 107 3.19 6.10 -16.32
N THR A 108 2.46 7.19 -16.16
CA THR A 108 1.45 7.34 -15.08
C THR A 108 0.33 6.33 -15.25
N MET A 109 -0.16 6.13 -16.48
CA MET A 109 -1.19 5.12 -16.76
C MET A 109 -0.70 3.70 -16.51
N GLN A 110 0.56 3.41 -16.80
CA GLN A 110 1.16 2.12 -16.48
C GLN A 110 1.26 1.89 -14.97
N LYS A 111 1.73 2.88 -14.20
CA LYS A 111 1.78 2.82 -12.74
C LYS A 111 0.40 2.58 -12.13
N GLY A 112 -0.62 3.31 -12.62
CA GLY A 112 -1.99 3.15 -12.18
C GLY A 112 -2.53 1.74 -12.43
N ARG A 113 -2.30 1.17 -13.63
CA ARG A 113 -2.69 -0.22 -13.94
C ARG A 113 -1.99 -1.24 -13.03
N THR A 114 -0.68 -1.08 -12.79
CA THR A 114 0.07 -1.97 -11.89
C THR A 114 -0.53 -1.96 -10.48
N LEU A 115 -0.90 -0.80 -9.96
CA LEU A 115 -1.54 -0.67 -8.65
C LEU A 115 -2.92 -1.34 -8.62
N VAL A 116 -3.76 -1.09 -9.63
CA VAL A 116 -5.09 -1.72 -9.73
C VAL A 116 -4.97 -3.25 -9.78
N ASN A 117 -3.98 -3.78 -10.49
CA ASN A 117 -3.76 -5.23 -10.59
C ASN A 117 -3.25 -5.88 -9.29
N LYS A 118 -2.64 -5.11 -8.38
CA LYS A 118 -2.21 -5.59 -7.06
C LYS A 118 -3.33 -5.62 -6.03
N ALA A 119 -4.50 -5.07 -6.37
CA ALA A 119 -5.55 -4.88 -5.41
C ALA A 119 -6.47 -6.10 -5.30
N ASP A 120 -6.79 -6.46 -4.06
CA ASP A 120 -7.81 -7.48 -3.79
C ASP A 120 -9.21 -6.94 -4.09
N SER A 121 -10.16 -7.85 -4.30
CA SER A 121 -11.57 -7.55 -4.63
C SER A 121 -12.30 -6.63 -3.64
N HIS A 122 -11.75 -6.43 -2.44
CA HIS A 122 -12.31 -5.57 -1.38
C HIS A 122 -11.54 -4.26 -1.16
N SER A 123 -10.57 -3.95 -2.00
CA SER A 123 -9.70 -2.78 -1.85
C SER A 123 -10.41 -1.47 -2.19
N SER A 124 -10.86 -0.73 -1.17
CA SER A 124 -11.53 0.57 -1.34
C SER A 124 -10.64 1.66 -1.95
N TRP A 125 -9.32 1.54 -1.84
CA TRP A 125 -8.35 2.52 -2.35
C TRP A 125 -8.22 2.50 -3.89
N VAL A 126 -8.62 1.41 -4.54
CA VAL A 126 -8.59 1.25 -6.01
C VAL A 126 -9.41 2.32 -6.71
N ALA A 127 -10.55 2.69 -6.13
CA ALA A 127 -11.45 3.71 -6.68
C ALA A 127 -10.74 5.06 -6.86
N GLY A 128 -9.84 5.43 -5.94
CA GLY A 128 -9.07 6.67 -6.04
C GLY A 128 -8.07 6.65 -7.20
N ILE A 129 -7.40 5.51 -7.42
CA ILE A 129 -6.46 5.32 -8.52
C ILE A 129 -7.19 5.37 -9.87
N GLN A 130 -8.29 4.62 -10.01
CA GLN A 130 -9.11 4.60 -11.21
C GLN A 130 -9.67 6.00 -11.55
N LYS A 131 -10.20 6.70 -10.55
CA LYS A 131 -10.70 8.08 -10.73
C LYS A 131 -9.62 9.04 -11.23
N MET A 132 -8.39 8.93 -10.69
CA MET A 132 -7.28 9.76 -11.15
C MET A 132 -6.85 9.40 -12.58
N MET A 133 -6.80 8.10 -12.92
CA MET A 133 -6.52 7.66 -14.29
C MET A 133 -7.56 8.18 -15.28
N GLU A 134 -8.85 8.08 -14.94
CA GLU A 134 -9.93 8.64 -15.75
C GLU A 134 -9.81 10.16 -15.89
N TYR A 135 -9.42 10.86 -14.84
CA TYR A 135 -9.22 12.31 -14.87
C TYR A 135 -8.08 12.70 -15.81
N VAL A 136 -6.93 12.02 -15.73
CA VAL A 136 -5.78 12.23 -16.63
C VAL A 136 -6.14 11.93 -18.09
N GLN A 137 -6.99 10.93 -18.35
CA GLN A 137 -7.43 10.61 -19.71
C GLN A 137 -8.44 11.61 -20.29
N LYS A 138 -9.25 12.24 -19.43
CA LYS A 138 -10.26 13.22 -19.84
C LYS A 138 -9.68 14.61 -20.10
N LYS A 139 -8.56 14.93 -19.47
CA LYS A 139 -7.87 16.21 -19.60
C LYS A 139 -7.02 16.25 -20.86
#